data_AF-A0A6M8J4T7-F1
#
_entry.id   AF-A0A6M8J4T7-F1
#
_cell.length_a   1.000
_cell.length_b   1.000
_cell.length_c   1.000
_cell.angle_alpha   90.00
_cell.angle_beta   90.00
_cell.angle_gamma   90.00
#
_symmetry.space_group_name_H-M   'P 1'
#
loop_
_entity.id
_entity.type
_entity.pdbx_description
1 polymer ?
#
loop_
_entity_poly.entity_id
_entity_poly.type
_entity_poly.pdbx_seq_one_letter_code
_entity_poly.pdbx_strand_id
1 'polypeptide(L)'
;MSIIEPKIDVLLDQANNDRFLLCTLASKRAHDINDMMHGQRERAIQLQTAVEIARAADTKPLSIAFGEVARGDVSFDPESIELQSS
;
A
#
# COMPACT_ATOMS: atom_id res chain seq x y z
N MET A 1 -6.45 -5.73 10.19
CA MET A 1 -6.06 -4.32 10.29
C MET A 1 -7.31 -3.50 10.56
N SER A 2 -7.28 -2.57 11.52
CA SER A 2 -8.37 -1.62 11.74
C SER A 2 -8.23 -0.42 10.80
N ILE A 3 -9.30 0.33 10.54
CA ILE A 3 -9.21 1.55 9.73
C ILE A 3 -8.36 2.65 10.39
N ILE A 4 -8.25 2.63 11.72
CA ILE A 4 -7.46 3.60 12.50
C ILE A 4 -6.02 3.15 12.76
N GLU A 5 -5.64 1.95 12.29
CA GLU A 5 -4.29 1.40 12.47
C GLU A 5 -3.64 1.13 11.11
N PRO A 6 -2.38 1.54 10.89
CA PRO A 6 -1.52 2.29 11.81
C PRO A 6 -2.01 3.71 12.10
N LYS A 7 -1.69 4.25 13.28
CA LYS A 7 -2.03 5.62 13.69
C LYS A 7 -1.58 6.63 12.64
N ILE A 8 -2.43 7.63 12.37
CA ILE A 8 -2.17 8.64 11.34
C ILE A 8 -0.89 9.45 11.59
N ASP A 9 -0.55 9.74 12.85
CA ASP A 9 0.65 10.51 13.19
C ASP A 9 1.94 9.77 12.79
N VAL A 10 1.94 8.44 12.92
CA VAL A 10 3.08 7.59 12.49
C VAL A 10 3.25 7.63 10.97
N LEU A 11 2.13 7.62 10.25
CA LEU A 11 2.15 7.69 8.78
C LEU A 11 2.62 9.06 8.27
N LEU A 12 2.19 10.14 8.92
CA LEU A 12 2.55 11.51 8.53
C LEU A 12 4.02 11.81 8.78
N ASP A 13 4.61 11.28 9.85
CA ASP A 13 6.05 11.40 10.12
C ASP A 13 6.92 10.85 8.98
N GLN A 14 6.45 9.79 8.30
CA GLN A 14 7.13 9.18 7.15
C GLN A 14 6.91 9.92 5.83
N ALA A 15 6.05 10.95 5.80
CA ALA A 15 5.64 11.66 4.60
C ALA A 15 5.81 13.19 4.74
N ASN A 16 6.85 13.65 5.43
CA ASN A 16 7.14 15.07 5.68
C ASN A 16 5.96 15.84 6.30
N ASN A 17 5.10 15.17 7.07
CA ASN A 17 3.84 15.71 7.59
C ASN A 17 2.88 16.27 6.51
N ASP A 18 3.04 15.84 5.25
CA ASP A 18 2.17 16.19 4.14
C ASP A 18 1.18 15.05 3.84
N ARG A 19 -0.11 15.32 4.06
CA ARG A 19 -1.20 14.37 3.81
C ARG A 19 -1.36 14.01 2.32
N PHE A 20 -1.02 14.91 1.41
CA PHE A 20 -1.13 14.67 -0.03
C PHE A 20 0.02 13.78 -0.51
N LEU A 21 1.21 14.00 0.03
CA LEU A 21 2.36 13.11 -0.17
C LEU A 21 2.06 11.71 0.36
N LEU A 22 1.56 11.60 1.59
CA LEU A 22 1.16 10.31 2.17
C LEU A 22 0.13 9.57 1.29
N CYS A 23 -0.90 10.30 0.83
CA CYS A 23 -1.93 9.73 -0.04
C CYS A 23 -1.33 9.22 -1.36
N THR A 24 -0.45 10.00 -1.97
CA THR A 24 0.20 9.64 -3.24
C THR A 24 1.10 8.43 -3.08
N LEU A 25 1.95 8.43 -2.04
CA LEU A 25 2.87 7.34 -1.71
C LEU A 25 2.12 6.03 -1.48
N ALA A 26 1.13 6.05 -0.58
CA ALA A 26 0.35 4.87 -0.24
C ALA A 26 -0.49 4.36 -1.41
N SER A 27 -1.06 5.25 -2.22
CA SER A 27 -1.86 4.86 -3.39
C SER A 27 -1.01 4.20 -4.46
N LYS A 28 0.14 4.80 -4.81
CA LYS A 28 1.07 4.20 -5.77
C LYS A 28 1.50 2.81 -5.31
N ARG A 29 1.88 2.68 -4.04
CA ARG A 29 2.29 1.39 -3.49
C ARG A 29 1.15 0.36 -3.43
N ALA A 30 -0.07 0.79 -3.11
CA ALA A 30 -1.24 -0.08 -3.11
C ALA A 30 -1.53 -0.64 -4.51
N HIS A 31 -1.29 0.14 -5.57
CA HIS A 31 -1.38 -0.36 -6.95
C HIS A 31 -0.34 -1.44 -7.23
N ASP A 32 0.93 -1.22 -6.88
CA ASP A 32 2.00 -2.23 -7.06
C ASP A 32 1.63 -3.55 -6.35
N ILE A 33 1.13 -3.47 -5.12
CA ILE A 33 0.67 -4.63 -4.34
C ILE A 33 -0.51 -5.31 -5.03
N ASN A 34 -1.49 -4.55 -5.50
CA ASN A 34 -2.66 -5.11 -6.15
C ASN A 34 -2.30 -5.85 -7.44
N ASP A 35 -1.40 -5.30 -8.25
CA ASP A 35 -0.91 -5.93 -9.47
C ASP A 35 -0.15 -7.22 -9.18
N MET A 36 0.68 -7.22 -8.12
CA MET A 36 1.36 -8.42 -7.64
C MET A 36 0.37 -9.49 -7.16
N MET A 37 -0.61 -9.12 -6.32
CA MET A 37 -1.62 -10.06 -5.82
C MET A 37 -2.50 -10.60 -6.94
N HIS A 38 -2.85 -9.77 -7.92
CA HIS A 38 -3.61 -10.19 -9.09
C HIS A 38 -2.83 -11.22 -9.92
N GLY A 39 -1.54 -10.97 -10.20
CA GLY A 39 -0.68 -11.92 -10.89
C GLY A 39 -0.50 -13.25 -10.14
N GLN A 40 -0.43 -13.21 -8.80
CA GLN A 40 -0.41 -14.42 -7.99
C GLN A 40 -1.74 -15.18 -8.05
N ARG A 41 -2.88 -14.48 -7.97
CA ARG A 41 -4.21 -15.08 -8.08
C ARG A 41 -4.39 -15.76 -9.43
N GLU A 42 -3.99 -15.14 -10.53
CA GLU A 42 -4.09 -15.72 -11.87
C GLU A 42 -3.32 -17.05 -11.98
N ARG A 43 -2.09 -17.10 -11.45
CA ARG A 43 -1.29 -18.34 -11.38
C ARG A 43 -1.92 -19.39 -10.46
N ALA A 44 -2.49 -18.97 -9.33
CA ALA A 44 -3.13 -19.87 -8.38
C ALA A 44 -4.43 -20.47 -8.95
N ILE A 45 -5.23 -19.70 -9.69
CA ILE A 45 -6.46 -20.18 -10.36
C ILE A 45 -6.15 -21.34 -11.31
N GLN A 46 -5.00 -21.32 -12.00
CA GLN A 46 -4.58 -22.42 -12.87
C GLN A 46 -4.19 -23.70 -12.10
N LEU A 47 -3.92 -23.60 -10.79
CA LEU A 47 -3.37 -24.68 -9.97
C LEU A 47 -4.32 -25.16 -8.85
N GLN A 48 -5.33 -24.38 -8.46
CA GLN A 48 -6.12 -24.58 -7.25
C GLN A 48 -7.59 -24.91 -7.52
N THR A 49 -8.25 -25.52 -6.52
CA THR A 49 -9.69 -25.80 -6.55
C THR A 49 -10.50 -24.53 -6.21
N ALA A 50 -11.76 -24.45 -6.69
CA ALA A 50 -12.64 -23.29 -6.49
C ALA A 50 -12.80 -22.85 -5.01
N VAL A 51 -12.65 -23.78 -4.06
CA VAL A 51 -12.79 -23.54 -2.61
C VAL A 51 -11.58 -22.81 -2.02
N GLU A 52 -10.38 -23.05 -2.54
CA GLU A 52 -9.14 -22.45 -2.05
C GLU A 52 -9.02 -20.99 -2.51
N ILE A 53 -9.45 -20.72 -3.74
CA ILE A 53 -9.52 -19.37 -4.33
C ILE A 53 -10.42 -18.46 -3.49
N ALA A 54 -11.56 -18.98 -3.01
CA ALA A 54 -12.53 -18.22 -2.23
C ALA A 54 -12.00 -17.80 -0.83
N ARG A 55 -11.01 -18.51 -0.27
CA ARG A 55 -10.43 -18.19 1.04
C ARG A 55 -9.30 -17.15 0.96
N ALA A 56 -8.79 -16.84 -0.23
CA ALA A 56 -7.54 -16.12 -0.42
C ALA A 56 -7.63 -14.58 -0.45
N ALA A 57 -8.71 -13.95 0.02
CA ALA A 57 -8.85 -12.50 -0.10
C ALA A 57 -9.54 -11.85 1.09
N ASP A 58 -8.76 -11.29 2.02
CA ASP A 58 -9.34 -10.35 2.99
C ASP A 58 -8.41 -9.18 3.38
N THR A 59 -7.18 -9.13 2.86
CA THR A 59 -6.31 -7.97 3.12
C THR A 59 -6.34 -7.01 1.95
N LYS A 60 -6.79 -5.78 2.21
CA LYS A 60 -6.85 -4.70 1.22
C LYS A 60 -5.42 -4.23 0.89
N PRO A 61 -5.04 -4.06 -0.39
CA PRO A 61 -3.71 -3.58 -0.78
C PRO A 61 -3.30 -2.28 -0.09
N LEU A 62 -4.24 -1.33 0.05
CA LEU A 62 -3.99 -0.07 0.74
C LEU A 62 -3.64 -0.25 2.23
N SER A 63 -4.25 -1.23 2.90
CA SER A 63 -3.91 -1.54 4.30
C SER A 63 -2.51 -2.13 4.42
N ILE A 64 -2.08 -2.92 3.45
CA ILE A 64 -0.69 -3.43 3.37
C ILE A 64 0.28 -2.27 3.12
N ALA A 65 -0.02 -1.38 2.18
CA ALA A 65 0.79 -0.22 1.86
C ALA A 65 1.00 0.70 3.08
N PHE A 66 -0.06 1.01 3.84
CA PHE A 66 0.11 1.78 5.08
C PHE A 66 0.94 1.04 6.13
N GLY A 67 0.83 -0.29 6.21
CA GLY A 67 1.69 -1.10 7.06
C GLY A 67 3.17 -1.03 6.66
N GLU A 68 3.48 -1.02 5.37
CA GLU A 68 4.85 -0.86 4.85
C GLU A 68 5.39 0.56 5.08
N VAL A 69 4.57 1.60 4.85
CA VAL A 69 4.93 2.99 5.16
C VAL A 69 5.26 3.15 6.64
N ALA A 70 4.42 2.64 7.54
CA ALA A 70 4.65 2.73 8.99
C ALA A 70 5.93 1.98 9.45
N ARG A 71 6.42 1.00 8.68
CA ARG A 71 7.68 0.31 8.96
C ARG A 71 8.91 0.98 8.34
N GLY A 72 8.72 1.96 7.45
CA GLY A 72 9.79 2.56 6.66
C GLY A 72 10.28 1.67 5.52
N ASP A 73 9.50 0.65 5.12
CA ASP A 73 9.84 -0.25 4.00
C ASP A 73 9.73 0.47 2.64
N VAL A 74 9.01 1.60 2.61
CA VAL A 74 8.68 2.37 1.41
C VAL A 74 8.93 3.86 1.69
N SER A 75 9.64 4.51 0.77
CA SER A 75 9.95 5.95 0.82
C SER A 75 9.63 6.62 -0.52
N PHE A 76 9.74 7.94 -0.56
CA PHE A 76 9.66 8.72 -1.79
C PHE A 76 11.00 9.40 -2.08
N ASP A 77 11.20 9.79 -3.34
CA ASP A 77 12.33 10.61 -3.76
C ASP A 77 11.91 12.09 -3.72
N PRO A 78 12.50 12.93 -2.85
CA PRO A 78 12.18 14.35 -2.78
C PRO A 78 12.45 15.11 -4.08
N GLU A 79 13.43 14.68 -4.90
CA GLU A 79 13.74 15.36 -6.17
C GLU A 79 12.69 15.06 -7.25
N SER A 80 11.93 13.97 -7.08
CA SER A 80 10.81 13.62 -7.95
C SER A 80 9.55 14.46 -7.70
N ILE A 81 9.54 15.26 -6.63
CA ILE A 81 8.39 16.07 -6.22
C ILE A 81 8.74 17.54 -6.43
N GLU A 82 8.08 18.18 -7.40
CA GLU A 82 8.09 19.64 -7.54
C GLU A 82 7.36 20.27 -6.35
N LEU A 83 8.05 20.45 -5.23
CA LEU A 83 7.60 21.34 -4.18
C LEU A 83 7.72 22.77 -4.73
N GLN A 84 6.61 23.31 -5.25
CA GLN A 84 6.51 24.73 -5.53
C GLN A 84 6.70 25.50 -4.22
N SER A 85 7.94 25.92 -3.98
CA SER A 85 8.30 26.88 -2.94
C SER A 85 7.49 28.16 -3.18
N SER A 86 6.45 28.34 -2.37
CA SER A 86 5.64 29.57 -2.30
C SER A 86 6.24 30.50 -1.25
#